data_AF-A0A238VNB3-F1
#
_entry.id   AF-A0A238VNB3-F1
#
_cell.length_a   1.000
_cell.length_b   1.000
_cell.length_c   1.000
_cell.angle_alpha   90.00
_cell.angle_beta   90.00
_cell.angle_gamma   90.00
#
_symmetry.space_group_name_H-M   'P 1'
#
loop_
_entity.id
_entity.type
_entity.pdbx_description
1 polymer ?
#
loop_
_entity_poly.entity_id
_entity_poly.type
_entity_poly.pdbx_seq_one_letter_code
_entity_poly.pdbx_strand_id
1 'polypeptide(L)'
;MNRRDREAMEAVLSVLCLLGVVLVGFGTFEFLAAHPALAAAWALGSTVGAVWFGCLWSGRRHADRLRAATEAHRAVRPRRRTVDDVLHQFRNGDRLGDDERTIVADALQEHFAAGRLDVAELQDRLAVALSAKTVLELAPAVKGLPMEGTGR
;
A
#
# COMPACT_ATOMS: atom_id res chain seq x y z
N MET A 1 -10.32 -28.52 -0.79
CA MET A 1 -11.43 -27.98 0.02
C MET A 1 -12.04 -26.83 -0.75
N ASN A 2 -13.30 -26.95 -1.18
CA ASN A 2 -13.93 -25.95 -2.04
C ASN A 2 -14.33 -24.71 -1.22
N ARG A 3 -14.45 -23.57 -1.90
CA ARG A 3 -14.88 -22.30 -1.27
C ARG A 3 -16.21 -22.43 -0.53
N ARG A 4 -17.16 -23.22 -1.07
CA ARG A 4 -18.43 -23.54 -0.42
C ARG A 4 -18.28 -24.28 0.91
N ASP A 5 -17.31 -25.20 1.02
CA ASP A 5 -17.09 -25.96 2.25
C ASP A 5 -16.57 -25.05 3.37
N ARG A 6 -15.76 -24.03 3.00
CA ARG A 6 -15.24 -23.04 3.95
C ARG A 6 -16.35 -22.14 4.49
N GLU A 7 -17.23 -21.64 3.61
CA GLU A 7 -18.37 -20.80 4.00
C GLU A 7 -19.35 -21.57 4.90
N ALA A 8 -19.61 -22.85 4.61
CA ALA A 8 -20.44 -23.71 5.46
C ALA A 8 -19.80 -23.93 6.85
N MET A 9 -18.49 -24.16 6.91
CA MET A 9 -17.78 -24.36 8.18
C MET A 9 -17.74 -23.09 9.03
N GLU A 10 -17.57 -21.91 8.42
CA GLU A 10 -17.65 -20.62 9.14
C GLU A 10 -19.05 -20.35 9.70
N ALA A 11 -20.10 -20.68 8.96
CA ALA A 11 -21.48 -20.57 9.44
C ALA A 11 -21.75 -21.50 10.63
N VAL A 12 -21.32 -22.76 10.55
CA VAL A 12 -21.46 -23.73 11.65
C VAL A 12 -20.68 -23.27 12.89
N LEU A 13 -19.45 -22.79 12.72
CA LEU A 13 -18.64 -22.28 13.82
C LEU A 13 -19.29 -21.06 14.50
N SER A 14 -19.90 -20.18 13.70
CA SER A 14 -20.62 -19.00 14.21
C SER A 14 -21.86 -19.39 15.01
N VAL A 15 -22.64 -20.34 14.51
CA VAL A 15 -23.83 -20.86 15.21
C VAL A 15 -23.43 -21.55 16.51
N LEU A 16 -22.38 -22.39 16.50
CA LEU A 16 -21.87 -23.06 17.69
C LEU A 16 -21.34 -22.05 18.73
N CYS A 17 -20.65 -20.99 18.30
CA CYS A 17 -20.21 -19.92 19.21
C CYS A 17 -21.40 -19.20 19.85
N LEU A 18 -22.42 -18.83 19.06
CA LEU A 18 -23.62 -18.19 19.60
C LEU A 18 -24.34 -19.08 20.62
N LEU A 19 -24.48 -20.36 20.29
CA LEU A 19 -25.13 -21.35 21.16
C LEU A 19 -24.33 -21.56 22.46
N GLY A 20 -22.99 -21.58 22.37
CA GLY A 20 -22.10 -21.61 23.53
C GLY A 20 -22.25 -20.38 24.43
N VAL A 21 -22.34 -19.18 23.84
CA VAL A 21 -22.58 -17.94 24.60
C VAL A 21 -23.94 -17.98 25.32
N VAL A 22 -24.99 -18.47 24.67
CA VAL A 22 -26.33 -18.59 25.27
C VAL A 22 -26.33 -19.61 26.43
N LEU A 23 -25.72 -20.79 26.24
CA LEU A 23 -25.66 -21.81 27.28
C LEU A 23 -24.85 -21.36 28.49
N VAL A 24 -23.69 -20.74 28.26
CA VAL A 24 -22.87 -20.17 29.34
C VAL A 24 -23.61 -19.03 30.04
N GLY A 25 -24.30 -18.16 29.30
CA GLY A 25 -25.13 -17.10 29.85
C GLY A 25 -26.28 -17.63 30.72
N PHE A 26 -26.94 -18.70 30.29
CA PHE A 26 -28.07 -19.28 31.01
C PHE A 26 -27.64 -19.99 32.31
N GLY A 27 -26.57 -20.79 32.25
CA GLY A 27 -26.03 -21.48 33.44
C GLY A 27 -25.42 -20.53 34.46
N THR A 28 -24.79 -19.44 34.01
CA THR A 28 -24.27 -18.40 34.92
C THR A 28 -25.40 -17.59 35.54
N PHE A 29 -26.50 -17.34 34.82
CA PHE A 29 -27.65 -16.58 35.34
C PHE A 29 -28.34 -17.26 36.52
N GLU A 30 -28.66 -18.57 36.43
CA GLU A 30 -29.28 -19.30 37.56
C GLU A 30 -28.37 -19.36 38.79
N PHE A 31 -27.06 -19.57 38.58
CA PHE A 31 -26.08 -19.63 39.66
C PHE A 31 -25.87 -18.27 40.37
N LEU A 32 -25.85 -17.18 39.60
CA LEU A 32 -25.72 -15.81 40.10
C LEU A 32 -27.01 -15.35 40.81
N ALA A 33 -28.19 -15.78 40.34
CA ALA A 33 -29.47 -15.49 41.00
C ALA A 33 -29.55 -16.09 42.41
N ALA A 34 -28.90 -17.24 42.65
CA ALA A 34 -28.81 -17.84 43.97
C ALA A 34 -27.77 -17.17 44.91
N HIS A 35 -26.85 -16.36 44.37
CA HIS A 35 -25.75 -15.75 45.13
C HIS A 35 -25.57 -14.25 44.77
N PRO A 36 -26.31 -13.33 45.41
CA PRO A 36 -26.38 -11.92 45.00
C PRO A 36 -25.03 -11.18 45.09
N ALA A 37 -24.13 -11.58 45.99
CA ALA A 37 -22.78 -11.01 46.06
C ALA A 37 -21.93 -11.36 44.82
N LEU A 38 -22.08 -12.57 44.29
CA LEU A 38 -21.40 -13.00 43.06
C LEU A 38 -22.02 -12.33 41.82
N ALA A 39 -23.34 -12.11 41.82
CA ALA A 39 -24.05 -11.37 40.77
C ALA A 39 -23.49 -9.95 40.59
N ALA A 40 -23.30 -9.22 41.69
CA ALA A 40 -22.72 -7.88 41.66
C ALA A 40 -21.28 -7.86 41.14
N ALA A 41 -20.45 -8.82 41.59
CA ALA A 41 -19.06 -8.94 41.12
C ALA A 41 -18.97 -9.29 39.63
N TRP A 42 -19.87 -10.15 39.13
CA TRP A 42 -19.92 -10.54 37.72
C TRP A 42 -20.39 -9.39 36.82
N ALA A 43 -21.38 -8.60 37.25
CA ALA A 43 -21.84 -7.42 36.53
C ALA A 43 -20.75 -6.34 36.40
N LEU A 44 -19.95 -6.14 37.44
CA LEU A 44 -18.78 -5.24 37.39
C LEU A 44 -17.68 -5.82 36.48
N GLY A 45 -17.43 -7.13 36.53
CA GLY A 45 -16.45 -7.79 35.67
C GLY A 45 -16.79 -7.72 34.18
N SER A 46 -18.07 -7.91 33.82
CA SER A 46 -18.52 -7.91 32.42
C SER A 46 -18.50 -6.51 31.80
N THR A 47 -18.83 -5.47 32.57
CA THR A 47 -18.73 -4.08 32.10
C THR A 47 -17.28 -3.66 31.84
N VAL A 48 -16.35 -4.01 32.75
CA VAL A 48 -14.91 -3.77 32.55
C VAL A 48 -14.39 -4.55 31.34
N GLY A 49 -14.81 -5.81 31.18
CA GLY A 49 -14.44 -6.64 30.03
C GLY A 49 -14.96 -6.07 28.70
N ALA A 50 -16.20 -5.59 28.65
CA ALA A 50 -16.78 -4.98 27.46
C ALA A 50 -16.08 -3.67 27.08
N VAL A 51 -15.75 -2.83 28.06
CA VAL A 51 -14.98 -1.58 27.83
C VAL A 51 -13.58 -1.92 27.32
N TRP A 52 -12.88 -2.84 27.97
CA TRP A 52 -11.53 -3.27 27.56
C TRP A 52 -11.52 -3.85 26.15
N PHE A 53 -12.47 -4.74 25.83
CA PHE A 53 -12.61 -5.33 24.50
C PHE A 53 -12.96 -4.28 23.44
N GLY A 54 -13.86 -3.34 23.78
CA GLY A 54 -14.19 -2.20 22.92
C GLY A 54 -12.98 -1.33 22.60
N CYS A 55 -12.15 -1.00 23.61
CA CYS A 55 -10.91 -0.25 23.43
C CYS A 55 -9.89 -1.01 22.56
N LEU A 56 -9.68 -2.30 22.83
CA LEU A 56 -8.75 -3.15 22.06
C LEU A 56 -9.17 -3.27 20.59
N TRP A 57 -10.46 -3.54 20.35
CA TRP A 57 -11.00 -3.68 19.00
C TRP A 57 -11.00 -2.35 18.23
N SER A 58 -11.33 -1.25 18.90
CA SER A 58 -11.24 0.11 18.33
C SER A 58 -9.81 0.46 17.93
N GLY A 59 -8.84 0.17 18.80
CA GLY A 59 -7.41 0.38 18.51
C GLY A 59 -6.94 -0.44 17.31
N ARG A 60 -7.34 -1.71 17.21
CA ARG A 60 -7.02 -2.56 16.05
C ARG A 60 -7.61 -2.02 14.75
N ARG A 61 -8.89 -1.62 14.75
CA ARG A 61 -9.54 -0.98 13.59
C ARG A 61 -8.86 0.33 13.18
N HIS A 62 -8.39 1.11 14.15
CA HIS A 62 -7.67 2.34 13.87
C HIS A 62 -6.33 2.07 13.20
N ALA A 63 -5.59 1.05 13.66
CA ALA A 63 -4.34 0.62 13.02
C ALA A 63 -4.55 0.17 11.57
N ASP A 64 -5.62 -0.58 11.28
CA ASP A 64 -5.93 -1.00 9.91
C ASP A 64 -6.29 0.20 9.01
N ARG A 65 -7.01 1.20 9.53
CA ARG A 65 -7.28 2.46 8.80
C ARG A 65 -6.00 3.23 8.51
N LEU A 66 -5.07 3.30 9.45
CA LEU A 66 -3.78 3.95 9.25
C LEU A 66 -2.94 3.22 8.19
N ARG A 67 -2.93 1.87 8.20
CA ARG A 67 -2.27 1.07 7.16
C ARG A 67 -2.88 1.33 5.79
N ALA A 68 -4.20 1.29 5.68
CA ALA A 68 -4.91 1.57 4.44
C ALA A 68 -4.64 2.99 3.91
N ALA A 69 -4.59 4.00 4.79
CA ALA A 69 -4.23 5.36 4.41
C ALA A 69 -2.77 5.45 3.91
N THR A 70 -1.86 4.73 4.57
CA THR A 70 -0.44 4.67 4.17
C THR A 70 -0.28 3.97 2.82
N GLU A 71 -1.01 2.89 2.59
CA GLU A 71 -1.05 2.17 1.32
C GLU A 71 -1.69 3.00 0.21
N ALA A 72 -2.77 3.71 0.50
CA ALA A 72 -3.40 4.63 -0.44
C ALA A 72 -2.44 5.76 -0.84
N HIS A 73 -1.71 6.35 0.11
CA HIS A 73 -0.66 7.32 -0.20
C HIS A 73 0.48 6.75 -1.03
N ARG A 74 0.87 5.48 -0.79
CA ARG A 74 1.85 4.78 -1.64
C ARG A 74 1.33 4.47 -3.04
N ALA A 75 0.05 4.11 -3.16
CA ALA A 75 -0.59 3.80 -4.44
C ALA A 75 -0.80 5.06 -5.29
N VAL A 76 -1.03 6.22 -4.65
CA VAL A 76 -1.24 7.51 -5.31
C VAL A 76 0.05 8.17 -5.77
N ARG A 77 1.22 7.83 -5.20
CA ARG A 77 2.50 8.19 -5.82
C ARG A 77 2.80 7.16 -6.91
N PRO A 78 2.53 7.45 -8.20
CA PRO A 78 3.17 6.65 -9.24
C PRO A 78 4.67 6.72 -8.95
N ARG A 79 5.31 5.55 -8.85
CA ARG A 79 6.77 5.47 -8.76
C ARG A 79 7.28 6.28 -9.95
N ARG A 80 7.80 7.50 -9.70
CA ARG A 80 8.28 8.40 -10.75
C ARG A 80 9.38 7.60 -11.45
N ARG A 81 9.07 7.09 -12.64
CA ARG A 81 9.95 6.20 -13.37
C ARG A 81 11.15 7.06 -13.75
N THR A 82 12.32 6.68 -13.26
CA THR A 82 13.53 7.47 -13.50
C THR A 82 14.06 7.19 -14.90
N VAL A 83 14.94 8.07 -15.40
CA VAL A 83 15.67 7.80 -16.64
C VAL A 83 16.45 6.49 -16.54
N ASP A 84 17.03 6.19 -15.38
CA ASP A 84 17.75 4.94 -15.12
C ASP A 84 16.84 3.71 -15.26
N ASP A 85 15.63 3.76 -14.69
CA ASP A 85 14.63 2.69 -14.84
C ASP A 85 14.28 2.44 -16.32
N VAL A 86 14.10 3.50 -17.10
CA VAL A 86 13.78 3.42 -18.55
C VAL A 86 14.95 2.79 -19.33
N LEU A 87 16.18 3.26 -19.10
CA LEU A 87 17.35 2.74 -19.79
C LEU A 87 17.61 1.26 -19.45
N HIS A 88 17.38 0.87 -18.19
CA HIS A 88 17.51 -0.52 -17.76
C HIS A 88 16.42 -1.43 -18.31
N GLN A 89 15.16 -0.98 -18.30
CA GLN A 89 14.03 -1.78 -18.74
C GLN A 89 14.11 -2.13 -20.24
N PHE A 90 14.57 -1.20 -21.08
CA PHE A 90 14.56 -1.34 -22.55
C PHE A 90 15.95 -1.61 -23.16
N ARG A 91 16.96 -1.96 -22.34
CA ARG A 91 18.34 -2.24 -22.80
C ARG A 91 18.45 -3.38 -23.81
N ASN A 92 17.44 -4.26 -23.86
CA ASN A 92 17.42 -5.43 -24.73
C ASN A 92 17.02 -5.12 -26.19
N GLY A 93 16.84 -3.84 -26.54
CA GLY A 93 16.46 -3.41 -27.90
C GLY A 93 14.96 -3.30 -28.12
N ASP A 94 14.17 -3.30 -27.03
CA ASP A 94 12.73 -3.09 -27.10
C ASP A 94 12.40 -1.67 -27.60
N ARG A 95 11.23 -1.53 -28.25
CA ARG A 95 10.79 -0.23 -28.78
C ARG A 95 10.37 0.68 -27.62
N LEU A 96 10.84 1.91 -27.67
CA LEU A 96 10.53 2.96 -26.72
C LEU A 96 9.14 3.55 -27.00
N GLY A 97 8.31 3.68 -25.97
CA GLY A 97 7.02 4.35 -26.03
C GLY A 97 7.14 5.86 -25.87
N ASP A 98 6.00 6.55 -25.89
CA ASP A 98 5.94 8.01 -25.76
C ASP A 98 6.16 8.48 -24.32
N ASP A 99 5.64 7.72 -23.35
CA ASP A 99 5.80 7.98 -21.92
C ASP A 99 7.29 7.98 -21.54
N GLU A 100 8.05 6.99 -22.03
CA GLU A 100 9.47 6.88 -21.77
C GLU A 100 10.26 8.06 -22.38
N ARG A 101 9.88 8.54 -23.58
CA ARG A 101 10.49 9.73 -24.18
C ARG A 101 10.21 10.99 -23.36
N THR A 102 8.99 11.11 -22.86
CA THR A 102 8.57 12.25 -22.01
C THR A 102 9.35 12.27 -20.70
N ILE A 103 9.55 11.11 -20.07
CA ILE A 103 10.39 10.99 -18.86
C ILE A 103 11.82 11.52 -19.08
N VAL A 104 12.43 11.18 -20.22
CA VAL A 104 13.77 11.69 -20.55
C VAL A 104 13.75 13.18 -20.86
N ALA A 105 12.73 13.67 -21.56
CA ALA A 105 12.57 15.09 -21.85
C ALA A 105 12.45 15.93 -20.57
N ASP A 106 11.66 15.47 -19.60
CA ASP A 106 11.51 16.11 -18.29
C ASP A 106 12.85 16.16 -17.54
N ALA A 107 13.61 15.05 -17.53
CA ALA A 107 14.92 15.00 -16.88
C ALA A 107 15.94 15.93 -17.55
N LEU A 108 15.91 16.08 -18.88
CA LEU A 108 16.73 17.06 -19.60
C LEU A 108 16.38 18.50 -19.19
N GLN A 109 15.09 18.81 -19.01
CA GLN A 109 14.65 20.11 -18.51
C GLN A 109 15.12 20.37 -17.07
N GLU A 110 15.09 19.36 -16.21
CA GLU A 110 15.62 19.44 -14.83
C GLU A 110 17.14 19.72 -14.82
N HIS A 111 17.89 19.09 -15.72
CA HIS A 111 19.33 19.36 -15.88
C HIS A 111 19.64 20.76 -16.44
N PHE A 112 18.81 21.26 -17.35
CA PHE A 112 18.89 22.64 -17.83
C PHE A 112 18.59 23.64 -16.70
N ALA A 113 17.54 23.41 -15.92
CA ALA A 113 17.21 24.25 -14.75
C ALA A 113 18.34 24.24 -13.70
N ALA A 114 19.06 23.12 -13.58
CA ALA A 114 20.25 23.01 -12.74
C ALA A 114 21.52 23.65 -13.34
N GLY A 115 21.44 24.26 -14.53
CA GLY A 115 22.55 24.95 -15.20
C GLY A 115 23.62 24.03 -15.78
N ARG A 116 23.32 22.74 -15.96
CA ARG A 116 24.27 21.74 -16.52
C ARG A 116 24.26 21.67 -18.04
N LEU A 117 23.17 22.13 -18.65
CA LEU A 117 22.99 22.19 -20.09
C LEU A 117 22.77 23.66 -20.47
N ASP A 118 23.32 24.08 -21.60
CA ASP A 118 22.91 25.34 -22.22
C ASP A 118 21.65 25.14 -23.08
N VAL A 119 21.10 26.24 -23.60
CA VAL A 119 19.87 26.21 -24.40
C VAL A 119 20.05 25.42 -25.70
N ALA A 120 21.18 25.56 -26.39
CA ALA A 120 21.42 24.87 -27.66
C ALA A 120 21.56 23.35 -27.43
N GLU A 121 22.32 22.99 -26.41
CA GLU A 121 22.53 21.61 -25.99
C GLU A 121 21.23 20.94 -25.55
N LEU A 122 20.37 21.65 -24.82
CA LEU A 122 19.05 21.15 -24.46
C LEU A 122 18.19 20.86 -25.71
N GLN A 123 18.15 21.76 -26.68
CA GLN A 123 17.35 21.58 -27.90
C GLN A 123 17.84 20.39 -28.71
N ASP A 124 19.15 20.24 -28.89
CA ASP A 124 19.75 19.12 -29.62
C ASP A 124 19.43 17.78 -28.92
N ARG A 125 19.60 17.72 -27.59
CA ARG A 125 19.31 16.50 -26.81
C ARG A 125 17.82 16.17 -26.79
N LEU A 126 16.94 17.17 -26.73
CA LEU A 126 15.49 16.98 -26.82
C LEU A 126 15.06 16.44 -28.19
N ALA A 127 15.64 16.95 -29.28
CA ALA A 127 15.34 16.46 -30.62
C ALA A 127 15.72 14.97 -30.76
N VAL A 128 16.86 14.56 -30.19
CA VAL A 128 17.25 13.14 -30.12
C VAL A 128 16.28 12.34 -29.25
N ALA A 129 15.96 12.81 -28.04
CA ALA A 129 15.10 12.09 -27.12
C ALA A 129 13.68 11.86 -27.68
N LEU A 130 13.10 12.87 -28.34
CA LEU A 130 11.74 12.79 -28.89
C LEU A 130 11.67 11.99 -30.21
N SER A 131 12.77 11.89 -30.95
CA SER A 131 12.82 11.11 -32.19
C SER A 131 13.25 9.64 -31.99
N ALA A 132 13.83 9.32 -30.83
CA ALA A 132 14.32 7.98 -30.51
C ALA A 132 13.20 6.93 -30.50
N LYS A 133 13.47 5.79 -31.13
CA LYS A 133 12.60 4.60 -31.15
C LYS A 133 13.13 3.47 -30.29
N THR A 134 14.39 3.55 -29.88
CA THR A 134 15.08 2.52 -29.09
C THR A 134 15.96 3.17 -28.03
N VAL A 135 16.35 2.41 -26.99
CA VAL A 135 17.29 2.88 -25.96
C VAL A 135 18.66 3.23 -26.53
N LEU A 136 19.12 2.52 -27.56
CA LEU A 136 20.41 2.82 -28.20
C LEU A 136 20.42 4.21 -28.85
N GLU A 137 19.30 4.61 -29.45
CA GLU A 137 19.11 5.95 -30.02
C GLU A 137 18.93 7.03 -28.94
N LEU A 138 18.40 6.65 -27.78
CA LEU A 138 18.17 7.54 -26.63
C LEU A 138 19.46 7.79 -25.81
N ALA A 139 20.36 6.81 -25.76
CA ALA A 139 21.58 6.86 -24.95
C ALA A 139 22.46 8.11 -25.17
N PRO A 140 22.62 8.64 -26.41
CA PRO A 140 23.33 9.90 -26.64
C PRO A 140 22.70 11.11 -25.94
N ALA A 141 21.36 11.19 -25.84
CA ALA A 141 20.67 12.34 -25.26
C ALA A 141 21.00 12.54 -23.77
N VAL A 142 21.15 11.44 -23.04
CA VAL A 142 21.42 11.42 -21.60
C VAL A 142 22.90 11.20 -21.25
N LYS A 143 23.75 11.08 -22.26
CA LYS A 143 25.18 10.81 -22.08
C LYS A 143 25.85 11.93 -21.29
N GLY A 144 26.61 11.53 -20.26
CA GLY A 144 27.39 12.45 -19.43
C GLY A 144 26.57 13.22 -18.39
N LEU A 145 25.26 12.99 -18.30
CA LEU A 145 24.41 13.58 -17.27
C LEU A 145 24.29 12.65 -16.06
N PRO A 146 24.18 13.19 -14.84
CA PRO A 146 23.98 12.37 -13.65
C PRO A 146 22.57 11.76 -13.71
N MET A 147 22.51 10.42 -13.74
CA MET A 147 21.24 9.69 -13.62
C MET A 147 20.64 10.00 -12.24
N GLU A 148 19.46 10.62 -12.19
CA GLU A 148 18.76 10.87 -10.92
C GLU A 148 18.42 9.52 -10.25
N GLY A 149 19.23 9.16 -9.27
CA GLY A 149 19.28 7.84 -8.64
C GLY A 149 20.57 7.57 -7.85
N THR A 150 21.60 8.41 -7.99
CA THR A 150 22.85 8.31 -7.20
C THR A 150 22.81 9.03 -5.85
N GLY A 151 21.61 9.33 -5.34
CA GLY A 151 21.41 9.63 -3.92
C GLY A 151 21.34 8.34 -3.10
N ARG A 152 22.48 7.68 -2.89
CA ARG A 152 22.67 6.71 -1.79
C ARG A 152 23.18 7.44 -0.55
#